data_AF-A0A2M4CU95-F1
#
_entry.id   AF-A0A2M4CU95-F1
#
_cell.length_a   1.000
_cell.length_b   1.000
_cell.length_c   1.000
_cell.angle_alpha   90.00
_cell.angle_beta   90.00
_cell.angle_gamma   90.00
#
_symmetry.space_group_name_H-M   'P 1'
#
loop_
_entity.id
_entity.type
_entity.pdbx_description
1 polymer ?
#
loop_
_entity_poly.entity_id
_entity_poly.type
_entity_poly.pdbx_seq_one_letter_code
_entity_poly.pdbx_strand_id
1 'polypeptide(L)'
;LSVTLLFIGLSLLVVCDGSALSNESSDSNEYEVTGILEEVRKQCKKNTGSNAAFRVVIESVETTFMCISRFEADNFMNDFNRLTNATRGIFFPKYCPKVRSLISCHDNMIATIQTCLKEGTIKMVQALYDSIPEALNLACKNDGEIIFKLKDVKRQRCIMQKGDQMSACVNTLKTSLIGDWEDSKLTQEQCSILTNFRQCLKDQLDHCDLSDIISIYDVPMNAMLRLTPCGNHTEEQQVGLIESNSIVEV
;
A
#
# COMPACT_ATOMS: atom_id res chain seq x y z
N LEU A 1 2.74 6.25 16.80
CA LEU A 1 2.91 5.48 15.56
C LEU A 1 1.56 4.86 15.22
N SER A 2 0.65 5.70 14.74
CA SER A 2 -0.80 5.41 14.77
C SER A 2 -1.24 4.66 13.52
N VAL A 3 -2.41 4.03 13.57
CA VAL A 3 -3.10 3.26 12.51
C VAL A 3 -3.19 4.00 11.16
N THR A 4 -2.85 5.29 11.14
CA THR A 4 -2.41 6.03 9.95
C THR A 4 -1.44 5.23 9.10
N LEU A 5 -0.40 4.57 9.64
CA LEU A 5 0.54 3.75 8.84
C LEU A 5 -0.11 2.54 8.13
N LEU A 6 -1.25 2.05 8.60
CA LEU A 6 -1.91 0.87 8.05
C LEU A 6 -2.89 1.21 6.92
N PHE A 7 -3.56 2.36 7.00
CA PHE A 7 -4.39 2.87 5.90
C PHE A 7 -3.59 3.69 4.89
N ILE A 8 -2.58 4.43 5.36
CA ILE A 8 -1.58 5.06 4.49
C ILE A 8 -0.75 3.98 3.79
N GLY A 9 -0.43 2.85 4.42
CA GLY A 9 0.31 1.74 3.78
C GLY A 9 -0.41 1.12 2.57
N LEU A 10 -1.74 1.14 2.54
CA LEU A 10 -2.54 0.72 1.37
C LEU A 10 -2.62 1.79 0.26
N SER A 11 -2.36 3.05 0.61
CA SER A 11 -2.18 4.15 -0.36
C SER A 11 -0.69 4.43 -0.68
N LEU A 12 0.26 3.84 0.05
CA LEU A 12 1.70 4.12 -0.02
C LEU A 12 2.53 2.83 -0.20
N LEU A 13 2.37 2.17 -1.34
CA LEU A 13 3.55 1.59 -2.00
C LEU A 13 4.47 2.67 -2.63
N VAL A 14 4.14 3.95 -2.43
CA VAL A 14 5.06 5.08 -2.55
C VAL A 14 5.49 5.47 -1.13
N VAL A 15 6.63 4.96 -0.65
CA VAL A 15 7.24 5.38 0.62
C VAL A 15 7.59 6.87 0.55
N CYS A 16 6.65 7.74 0.93
CA CYS A 16 6.92 9.13 1.26
C CYS A 16 7.53 9.14 2.68
N ASP A 17 8.85 9.14 2.77
CA ASP A 17 9.52 9.67 3.96
C ASP A 17 9.12 11.15 4.07
N GLY A 18 8.47 11.50 5.18
CA GLY A 18 7.93 12.83 5.45
C GLY A 18 9.01 13.88 5.66
N SER A 19 9.63 14.35 4.58
CA SER A 19 10.38 15.61 4.57
C SER A 19 9.44 16.72 4.17
N ALA A 20 9.28 17.70 5.06
CA ALA A 20 8.42 18.86 4.89
C ALA A 20 8.72 19.60 3.58
N LEU A 21 7.67 19.91 2.81
CA LEU A 21 7.71 20.91 1.73
C LEU A 21 7.96 22.28 2.39
N SER A 22 9.23 22.66 2.54
CA SER A 22 9.61 24.01 2.92
C SER A 22 9.41 24.93 1.71
N ASN A 23 8.46 25.83 1.86
CA ASN A 23 8.08 26.84 0.89
C ASN A 23 8.98 28.07 1.07
N GLU A 24 9.95 28.30 0.18
CA GLU A 24 10.53 29.62 -0.02
C GLU A 24 10.83 29.84 -1.50
N SER A 25 10.26 30.92 -2.05
CA SER A 25 10.32 31.28 -3.47
C SER A 25 11.62 32.01 -3.80
N SER A 26 12.21 31.70 -4.96
CA SER A 26 12.97 32.65 -5.79
C SER A 26 13.43 31.97 -7.09
N ASP A 27 12.79 32.33 -8.21
CA ASP A 27 13.21 32.19 -9.61
C ASP A 27 14.40 31.27 -9.94
N SER A 28 14.09 29.98 -10.08
CA SER A 28 14.59 29.01 -11.07
C SER A 28 14.04 27.65 -10.63
N ASN A 29 12.72 27.46 -10.78
CA ASN A 29 11.95 26.45 -10.04
C ASN A 29 12.27 24.99 -10.43
N GLU A 30 13.44 24.51 -10.07
CA GLU A 30 13.70 23.10 -9.86
C GLU A 30 13.48 22.86 -8.37
N TYR A 31 12.30 22.36 -8.00
CA TYR A 31 12.04 21.89 -6.63
C TYR A 31 13.21 21.00 -6.21
N GLU A 32 13.88 21.28 -5.11
CA GLU A 32 14.86 20.34 -4.56
C GLU A 32 14.05 19.17 -3.99
N VAL A 33 13.98 18.08 -4.75
CA VAL A 33 13.20 16.91 -4.37
C VAL A 33 14.12 15.74 -4.09
N THR A 34 13.81 15.00 -3.04
CA THR A 34 14.60 13.86 -2.58
C THR A 34 13.76 12.58 -2.63
N GLY A 35 14.43 11.42 -2.52
CA GLY A 35 13.76 10.12 -2.47
C GLY A 35 13.00 9.77 -3.74
N ILE A 36 11.78 9.25 -3.60
CA ILE A 36 10.99 8.71 -4.73
C ILE A 36 10.66 9.77 -5.77
N LEU A 37 10.38 11.00 -5.36
CA LEU A 37 10.01 12.05 -6.29
C LEU A 37 11.17 12.43 -7.23
N GLU A 38 12.43 12.31 -6.79
CA GLU A 38 13.59 12.48 -7.66
C GLU A 38 13.71 11.35 -8.67
N GLU A 39 13.36 10.11 -8.29
CA GLU A 39 13.27 9.00 -9.23
C GLU A 39 12.14 9.20 -10.24
N VAL A 40 10.97 9.66 -9.79
CA VAL A 40 9.84 10.01 -10.68
C VAL A 40 10.27 11.10 -11.66
N ARG A 41 10.97 12.16 -11.21
CA ARG A 41 11.53 13.20 -12.08
C ARG A 41 12.44 12.61 -13.15
N LYS A 42 13.39 11.73 -12.77
CA LYS A 42 14.30 11.07 -13.70
C LYS A 42 13.54 10.23 -14.75
N GLN A 43 12.55 9.46 -14.33
CA GLN A 43 11.73 8.64 -15.22
C GLN A 43 10.87 9.51 -16.16
N CYS A 44 10.23 10.57 -15.64
CA CYS A 44 9.51 11.55 -16.45
C CYS A 44 10.40 12.15 -17.54
N LYS A 45 11.61 12.61 -17.17
CA LYS A 45 12.56 13.20 -18.12
C LYS A 45 13.06 12.17 -19.14
N LYS A 46 13.34 10.94 -18.69
CA LYS A 46 13.79 9.84 -19.56
C LYS A 46 12.74 9.46 -20.60
N ASN A 47 11.46 9.42 -20.22
CA ASN A 47 10.38 8.92 -21.08
C ASN A 47 9.70 10.02 -21.92
N THR A 48 9.66 11.27 -21.43
CA THR A 48 9.00 12.39 -22.14
C THR A 48 9.97 13.40 -22.74
N GLY A 49 11.27 13.28 -22.43
CA GLY A 49 12.31 14.22 -22.87
C GLY A 49 12.33 15.56 -22.12
N SER A 50 11.45 15.78 -21.13
CA SER A 50 11.37 17.04 -20.39
C SER A 50 10.90 16.89 -18.93
N ASN A 51 11.13 17.91 -18.12
CA ASN A 51 10.57 18.01 -16.76
C ASN A 51 9.11 18.52 -16.74
N ALA A 52 8.50 18.80 -17.90
CA ALA A 52 7.13 19.30 -17.95
C ALA A 52 6.13 18.25 -17.40
N ALA A 53 6.32 16.97 -17.76
CA ALA A 53 5.52 15.87 -17.22
C ALA A 53 5.65 15.75 -15.69
N PHE A 54 6.86 15.95 -15.16
CA PHE A 54 7.08 15.94 -13.71
C PHE A 54 6.32 17.06 -13.00
N ARG A 55 6.25 18.27 -13.58
CA ARG A 55 5.45 19.38 -13.00
C ARG A 55 3.97 19.03 -12.93
N VAL A 56 3.42 18.43 -13.99
CA VAL A 56 2.02 17.98 -14.01
C VAL A 56 1.78 16.92 -12.94
N VAL A 57 2.73 16.03 -12.69
CA VAL A 57 2.66 15.07 -11.58
C VAL A 57 2.59 15.80 -10.23
N ILE A 58 3.44 16.80 -9.98
CA ILE A 58 3.40 17.58 -8.72
C ILE A 58 2.05 18.28 -8.54
N GLU A 59 1.53 18.95 -9.57
CA GLU A 59 0.21 19.60 -9.54
C GLU A 59 -0.92 18.58 -9.24
N SER A 60 -0.81 17.36 -9.77
CA SER A 60 -1.77 16.28 -9.50
C SER A 60 -1.68 15.75 -8.05
N VAL A 61 -0.49 15.73 -7.45
CA VAL A 61 -0.27 15.34 -6.05
C VAL A 61 -0.92 16.37 -5.12
N GLU A 62 -0.74 17.67 -5.39
CA GLU A 62 -1.41 18.74 -4.64
C GLU A 62 -2.93 18.63 -4.72
N THR A 63 -3.46 18.36 -5.91
CA THR A 63 -4.91 18.16 -6.13
C THR A 63 -5.42 16.93 -5.37
N THR A 64 -4.66 15.84 -5.37
CA THR A 64 -4.96 14.62 -4.60
C THR A 64 -5.03 14.93 -3.11
N PHE A 65 -4.05 15.66 -2.58
CA PHE A 65 -4.04 16.07 -1.17
C PHE A 65 -5.25 16.94 -0.80
N MET A 66 -5.61 17.92 -1.64
CA MET A 66 -6.81 18.74 -1.44
C MET A 66 -8.11 17.94 -1.47
N CYS A 67 -8.17 16.86 -2.27
CA CYS A 67 -9.33 15.97 -2.29
C CYS A 67 -9.41 15.14 -1.00
N ILE A 68 -8.29 14.55 -0.56
CA ILE A 68 -8.20 13.74 0.66
C ILE A 68 -8.46 14.57 1.92
N SER A 69 -8.02 15.84 1.96
CA SER A 69 -8.17 16.71 3.14
C SER A 69 -9.64 17.00 3.51
N ARG A 70 -10.58 16.73 2.60
CA ARG A 70 -12.04 16.78 2.88
C ARG A 70 -12.49 15.65 3.81
N PHE A 71 -11.68 14.61 3.97
CA PHE A 71 -11.92 13.56 4.94
C PHE A 71 -11.68 14.09 6.36
N GLU A 72 -12.66 13.87 7.24
CA GLU A 72 -12.58 14.24 8.66
C GLU A 72 -11.64 13.29 9.43
N ALA A 73 -10.33 13.39 9.17
CA ALA A 73 -9.29 12.50 9.71
C ALA A 73 -9.25 12.52 11.24
N ASP A 74 -9.43 13.68 11.86
CA ASP A 74 -9.47 13.83 13.32
C ASP A 74 -10.67 13.09 13.92
N ASN A 75 -11.86 13.21 13.30
CA ASN A 75 -13.05 12.48 13.74
C ASN A 75 -12.85 10.98 13.58
N PHE A 76 -12.30 10.53 12.45
CA PHE A 76 -11.95 9.12 12.24
C PHE A 76 -11.01 8.60 13.34
N MET A 77 -9.92 9.32 13.62
CA MET A 77 -8.94 8.90 14.62
C MET A 77 -9.53 8.90 16.03
N ASN A 78 -10.32 9.90 16.39
CA ASN A 78 -10.99 9.98 17.68
C ASN A 78 -11.99 8.82 17.87
N ASP A 79 -12.81 8.55 16.85
CA ASP A 79 -13.77 7.43 16.88
C ASP A 79 -13.04 6.08 16.90
N PHE A 80 -11.95 5.93 16.14
CA PHE A 80 -11.14 4.72 16.12
C PHE A 80 -10.46 4.47 17.48
N ASN A 81 -9.97 5.51 18.13
CA ASN A 81 -9.37 5.41 19.46
C ASN A 81 -10.39 4.93 20.51
N ARG A 82 -11.65 5.32 20.37
CA ARG A 82 -12.78 4.93 21.23
C ARG A 82 -13.49 3.65 20.78
N LEU A 83 -13.05 3.04 19.67
CA LEU A 83 -13.66 1.85 19.10
C LEU A 83 -13.59 0.67 20.07
N THR A 84 -14.72 -0.01 20.25
CA THR A 84 -14.86 -1.22 21.06
C THR A 84 -15.51 -2.32 20.24
N ASN A 85 -15.51 -3.54 20.78
CA ASN A 85 -16.19 -4.65 20.12
C ASN A 85 -17.69 -4.37 19.91
N ALA A 86 -18.34 -3.62 20.81
CA ALA A 86 -19.76 -3.29 20.70
C ALA A 86 -20.05 -2.18 19.68
N THR A 87 -19.08 -1.33 19.38
CA THR A 87 -19.28 -0.15 18.50
C THR A 87 -18.76 -0.35 17.07
N ARG A 88 -18.19 -1.52 16.75
CA ARG A 88 -17.66 -1.83 15.41
C ARG A 88 -18.73 -1.76 14.30
N GLY A 89 -19.93 -2.25 14.59
CA GLY A 89 -21.06 -2.25 13.65
C GLY A 89 -21.64 -0.86 13.38
N ILE A 90 -21.14 0.18 14.05
CA ILE A 90 -21.46 1.58 13.76
C ILE A 90 -20.26 2.25 13.07
N PHE A 91 -19.04 1.98 13.57
CA PHE A 91 -17.82 2.60 13.07
C PHE A 91 -17.52 2.26 11.61
N PHE A 92 -17.46 0.97 11.26
CA PHE A 92 -17.05 0.57 9.91
C PHE A 92 -18.09 0.95 8.85
N PRO A 93 -19.40 0.81 9.08
CA PRO A 93 -20.40 1.34 8.15
C PRO A 93 -20.33 2.87 7.97
N LYS A 94 -19.93 3.63 9.00
CA LYS A 94 -19.73 5.08 8.90
C LYS A 94 -18.51 5.46 8.05
N TYR A 95 -17.40 4.74 8.18
CA TYR A 95 -16.11 5.17 7.61
C TYR A 95 -15.68 4.43 6.35
N CYS A 96 -16.04 3.16 6.16
CA CYS A 96 -15.66 2.40 4.97
C CYS A 96 -16.15 3.02 3.65
N PRO A 97 -17.42 3.50 3.53
CA PRO A 97 -17.85 4.21 2.33
C PRO A 97 -17.09 5.52 2.11
N LYS A 98 -16.78 6.25 3.18
CA LYS A 98 -16.01 7.50 3.11
C LYS A 98 -14.61 7.24 2.57
N VAL A 99 -13.89 6.25 3.13
CA VAL A 99 -12.56 5.86 2.65
C VAL A 99 -12.63 5.37 1.20
N ARG A 100 -13.64 4.59 0.83
CA ARG A 100 -13.82 4.14 -0.56
C ARG A 100 -13.97 5.32 -1.54
N SER A 101 -14.67 6.38 -1.14
CA SER A 101 -14.81 7.58 -1.98
C SER A 101 -13.52 8.37 -2.15
N LEU A 102 -12.51 8.16 -1.29
CA LEU A 102 -11.21 8.82 -1.43
C LEU A 102 -10.32 8.16 -2.48
N ILE A 103 -10.65 6.95 -2.94
CA ILE A 103 -9.86 6.24 -3.96
C ILE A 103 -9.77 7.11 -5.22
N SER A 104 -10.90 7.65 -5.68
CA SER A 104 -10.98 8.52 -6.86
C SER A 104 -10.21 9.84 -6.72
N CYS A 105 -9.80 10.24 -5.51
CA CYS A 105 -8.91 11.39 -5.35
C CYS A 105 -7.57 11.19 -6.06
N HIS A 106 -7.16 9.94 -6.30
CA HIS A 106 -5.89 9.59 -6.92
C HIS A 106 -5.99 9.43 -8.44
N ASP A 107 -7.19 9.43 -9.05
CA ASP A 107 -7.38 9.14 -10.48
C ASP A 107 -6.45 9.98 -11.38
N ASN A 108 -6.41 11.30 -11.14
CA ASN A 108 -5.57 12.21 -11.92
C ASN A 108 -4.07 12.00 -11.66
N MET A 109 -3.69 11.69 -10.41
CA MET A 109 -2.30 11.41 -10.06
C MET A 109 -1.81 10.12 -10.72
N ILE A 110 -2.64 9.08 -10.73
CA ILE A 110 -2.34 7.82 -11.42
C ILE A 110 -2.22 8.04 -12.93
N ALA A 111 -3.16 8.77 -13.55
CA ALA A 111 -3.10 9.06 -14.97
C ALA A 111 -1.84 9.86 -15.36
N THR A 112 -1.44 10.83 -14.54
CA THR A 112 -0.27 11.67 -14.82
C THR A 112 1.05 10.94 -14.56
N ILE A 113 1.18 10.15 -13.47
CA ILE A 113 2.40 9.40 -13.21
C ILE A 113 2.65 8.33 -14.27
N GLN A 114 1.60 7.72 -14.84
CA GLN A 114 1.72 6.75 -15.93
C GLN A 114 2.45 7.33 -17.15
N THR A 115 2.34 8.63 -17.42
CA THR A 115 3.08 9.29 -18.51
C THR A 115 4.60 9.29 -18.30
N CYS A 116 5.03 9.13 -17.06
CA CYS A 116 6.43 9.08 -16.67
C CYS A 116 7.00 7.67 -16.62
N LEU A 117 6.18 6.62 -16.80
CA LEU A 117 6.56 5.23 -16.57
C LEU A 117 6.69 4.44 -17.88
N LYS A 118 7.44 3.33 -17.82
CA LYS A 118 7.50 2.35 -18.91
C LYS A 118 6.21 1.52 -18.93
N GLU A 119 5.88 0.91 -20.08
CA GLU A 119 4.62 0.17 -20.27
C GLU A 119 4.35 -0.93 -19.22
N GLY A 120 5.37 -1.72 -18.87
CA GLY A 120 5.22 -2.76 -17.85
C GLY A 120 4.87 -2.18 -16.46
N THR A 121 5.54 -1.08 -16.09
CA THR A 121 5.33 -0.39 -14.82
C THR A 121 3.98 0.32 -14.78
N ILE A 122 3.48 0.83 -15.92
CA ILE A 122 2.12 1.35 -16.06
C ILE A 122 1.09 0.26 -15.70
N LYS A 123 1.25 -0.95 -16.24
CA LYS A 123 0.33 -2.07 -15.95
C LYS A 123 0.38 -2.47 -14.47
N MET A 124 1.55 -2.47 -13.84
CA MET A 124 1.67 -2.73 -12.40
C MET A 124 1.00 -1.67 -11.54
N VAL A 125 1.24 -0.38 -11.82
CA VAL A 125 0.61 0.72 -11.10
C VAL A 125 -0.91 0.68 -11.26
N GLN A 126 -1.41 0.36 -12.45
CA GLN A 126 -2.84 0.20 -12.69
C GLN A 126 -3.43 -0.99 -11.92
N ALA A 127 -2.79 -2.16 -11.95
CA ALA A 127 -3.25 -3.33 -11.20
C ALA A 127 -3.24 -3.10 -9.69
N LEU A 128 -2.23 -2.40 -9.17
CA LEU A 128 -2.20 -1.94 -7.79
C LEU A 128 -3.42 -1.07 -7.50
N TYR A 129 -3.64 -0.02 -8.30
CA TYR A 129 -4.73 0.93 -8.10
C TYR A 129 -6.11 0.26 -8.13
N ASP A 130 -6.36 -0.58 -9.14
CA ASP A 130 -7.64 -1.26 -9.34
C ASP A 130 -7.96 -2.29 -8.25
N SER A 131 -6.95 -2.77 -7.53
CA SER A 131 -7.11 -3.72 -6.42
C SER A 131 -7.45 -3.08 -5.06
N ILE A 132 -7.24 -1.76 -4.91
CA ILE A 132 -7.49 -1.04 -3.65
C ILE A 132 -8.94 -1.22 -3.15
N PRO A 133 -9.99 -1.16 -3.99
CA PRO A 133 -11.36 -1.40 -3.55
C PRO A 133 -11.56 -2.79 -2.93
N GLU A 134 -10.93 -3.83 -3.45
CA GLU A 134 -11.01 -5.20 -2.94
C GLU A 134 -10.28 -5.32 -1.60
N ALA A 135 -9.08 -4.74 -1.47
CA ALA A 135 -8.35 -4.69 -0.21
C ALA A 135 -9.15 -3.95 0.88
N LEU A 136 -9.79 -2.84 0.51
CA LEU A 136 -10.68 -2.10 1.42
C LEU A 136 -11.91 -2.91 1.82
N ASN A 137 -12.49 -3.71 0.90
CA ASN A 137 -13.59 -4.61 1.23
C ASN A 137 -13.18 -5.61 2.30
N LEU A 138 -11.98 -6.19 2.20
CA LEU A 138 -11.46 -7.12 3.19
C LEU A 138 -11.18 -6.44 4.54
N ALA A 139 -10.59 -5.23 4.51
CA ALA A 139 -10.38 -4.42 5.72
C ALA A 139 -11.67 -4.06 6.44
N CYS A 140 -12.78 -3.92 5.70
CA CYS A 140 -14.10 -3.57 6.23
C CYS A 140 -15.00 -4.79 6.54
N LYS A 141 -14.61 -5.99 6.13
CA LYS A 141 -15.39 -7.22 6.28
C LYS A 141 -15.65 -7.52 7.76
N ASN A 142 -16.83 -8.04 8.07
CA ASN A 142 -17.27 -8.42 9.42
C ASN A 142 -17.07 -7.28 10.44
N ASP A 143 -17.54 -6.09 10.10
CA ASP A 143 -17.33 -4.87 10.87
C ASP A 143 -15.84 -4.66 11.19
N GLY A 144 -15.02 -4.77 10.14
CA GLY A 144 -13.57 -4.63 10.15
C GLY A 144 -12.85 -5.50 11.17
N GLU A 145 -13.22 -6.77 11.24
CA GLU A 145 -12.68 -7.75 12.20
C GLU A 145 -11.15 -7.78 12.23
N ILE A 146 -10.51 -7.80 11.05
CA ILE A 146 -9.04 -7.81 10.91
C ILE A 146 -8.44 -6.49 11.44
N ILE A 147 -8.99 -5.35 11.03
CA ILE A 147 -8.51 -4.04 11.46
C ILE A 147 -8.74 -3.82 12.95
N PHE A 148 -9.85 -4.32 13.50
CA PHE A 148 -10.17 -4.21 14.91
C PHE A 148 -9.14 -4.93 15.79
N LYS A 149 -8.47 -5.98 15.30
CA LYS A 149 -7.37 -6.64 16.04
C LYS A 149 -6.27 -5.67 16.45
N LEU A 150 -6.07 -4.58 15.71
CA LEU A 150 -5.10 -3.53 16.00
C LEU A 150 -5.48 -2.65 17.20
N LYS A 151 -6.69 -2.78 17.75
CA LYS A 151 -7.11 -2.07 18.98
C LYS A 151 -6.54 -2.72 20.24
N ASP A 152 -6.09 -3.97 20.16
CA ASP A 152 -5.51 -4.64 21.31
C ASP A 152 -4.12 -4.08 21.64
N VAL A 153 -3.95 -3.58 22.87
CA VAL A 153 -2.72 -2.93 23.33
C VAL A 153 -1.53 -3.90 23.38
N LYS A 154 -1.77 -5.19 23.65
CA LYS A 154 -0.69 -6.20 23.66
C LYS A 154 -0.18 -6.43 22.24
N ARG A 155 -1.10 -6.58 21.27
CA ARG A 155 -0.76 -6.73 19.85
C ARG A 155 -0.04 -5.50 19.30
N GLN A 156 -0.52 -4.28 19.63
CA GLN A 156 0.18 -3.04 19.25
C GLN A 156 1.63 -3.01 19.78
N ARG A 157 1.82 -3.34 21.06
CA ARG A 157 3.15 -3.39 21.67
C ARG A 157 4.03 -4.43 21.00
N CYS A 158 3.48 -5.60 20.67
CA CYS A 158 4.20 -6.65 19.95
C CYS A 158 4.69 -6.17 18.58
N ILE A 159 3.83 -5.56 17.77
CA ILE A 159 4.24 -4.99 16.46
C ILE A 159 5.37 -3.99 16.64
N MET A 160 5.27 -3.08 17.64
CA MET A 160 6.31 -2.11 17.90
C MET A 160 7.65 -2.76 18.25
N GLN A 161 7.65 -3.87 18.99
CA GLN A 161 8.86 -4.65 19.30
C GLN A 161 9.41 -5.43 18.10
N LYS A 162 8.57 -5.70 17.10
CA LYS A 162 8.96 -6.35 15.84
C LYS A 162 9.41 -5.37 14.76
N GLY A 163 9.43 -4.05 15.04
CA GLY A 163 9.71 -3.01 14.06
C GLY A 163 11.02 -3.21 13.30
N ASP A 164 12.10 -3.56 14.00
CA ASP A 164 13.41 -3.77 13.37
C ASP A 164 13.43 -5.01 12.47
N GLN A 165 12.78 -6.10 12.89
CA GLN A 165 12.66 -7.33 12.10
C GLN A 165 11.79 -7.12 10.86
N MET A 166 10.69 -6.37 11.00
CA MET A 166 9.84 -5.98 9.87
C MET A 166 10.60 -5.07 8.89
N SER A 167 11.39 -4.14 9.42
CA SER A 167 12.30 -3.29 8.61
C SER A 167 13.35 -4.13 7.88
N ALA A 168 13.90 -5.16 8.53
CA ALA A 168 14.83 -6.10 7.89
C ALA A 168 14.18 -6.83 6.70
N CYS A 169 12.92 -7.27 6.82
CA CYS A 169 12.18 -7.85 5.68
C CYS A 169 12.15 -6.88 4.49
N VAL A 170 11.83 -5.60 4.74
CA VAL A 170 11.75 -4.56 3.70
C VAL A 170 13.11 -4.25 3.10
N ASN A 171 14.18 -4.26 3.90
CA ASN A 171 15.52 -3.98 3.41
C ASN A 171 16.01 -5.05 2.44
N THR A 172 15.74 -6.34 2.72
CA THR A 172 16.03 -7.43 1.77
C THR A 172 15.33 -7.21 0.43
N LEU A 173 14.09 -6.73 0.45
CA LEU A 173 13.37 -6.37 -0.77
C LEU A 173 14.03 -5.17 -1.47
N LYS A 174 14.29 -4.06 -0.76
CA LYS A 174 14.92 -2.86 -1.35
C LYS A 174 16.26 -3.17 -2.01
N THR A 175 17.15 -3.91 -1.35
CA THR A 175 18.47 -4.25 -1.91
C THR A 175 18.37 -5.06 -3.20
N SER A 176 17.29 -5.83 -3.36
CA SER A 176 17.01 -6.61 -4.57
C SER A 176 16.20 -5.87 -5.64
N LEU A 177 15.47 -4.82 -5.27
CA LEU A 177 14.63 -4.00 -6.16
C LEU A 177 15.34 -2.76 -6.73
N ILE A 178 16.50 -2.33 -6.20
CA ILE A 178 17.27 -1.17 -6.70
C ILE A 178 18.07 -1.57 -7.97
N GLY A 179 17.38 -2.10 -8.97
CA GLY A 179 17.89 -2.43 -10.30
C GLY A 179 16.85 -2.11 -11.38
N ASP A 180 17.26 -2.03 -12.65
CA ASP A 180 16.36 -1.78 -13.79
C ASP A 180 15.40 -2.99 -13.92
N TRP A 181 14.28 -2.93 -13.22
CA TRP A 181 13.22 -3.92 -13.24
C TRP A 181 12.53 -3.82 -14.60
N GLU A 182 13.09 -4.50 -15.60
CA GLU A 182 12.32 -4.82 -16.80
C GLU A 182 11.26 -5.83 -16.38
N ASP A 183 10.03 -5.34 -16.22
CA ASP A 183 8.83 -6.09 -15.79
C ASP A 183 8.63 -7.43 -16.53
N SER A 184 9.17 -7.56 -17.73
CA SER A 184 9.11 -8.75 -18.59
C SER A 184 10.18 -9.80 -18.34
N LYS A 185 11.12 -9.60 -17.42
CA LYS A 185 12.30 -10.47 -17.22
C LYS A 185 12.58 -10.85 -15.76
N LEU A 186 11.55 -10.95 -14.92
CA LEU A 186 11.77 -11.44 -13.56
C LEU A 186 12.27 -12.87 -13.58
N THR A 187 13.46 -13.06 -13.01
CA THR A 187 14.06 -14.39 -12.83
C THR A 187 13.35 -15.13 -11.70
N GLN A 188 13.48 -16.45 -11.67
CA GLN A 188 12.98 -17.27 -10.56
C GLN A 188 13.55 -16.82 -9.20
N GLU A 189 14.78 -16.31 -9.18
CA GLU A 189 15.42 -15.75 -7.99
C GLU A 189 14.69 -14.48 -7.51
N GLN A 190 14.35 -13.58 -8.42
CA GLN A 190 13.59 -12.35 -8.10
C GLN A 190 12.18 -12.68 -7.59
N CYS A 191 11.51 -13.69 -8.16
CA CYS A 191 10.22 -14.16 -7.65
C CYS A 191 10.34 -14.78 -6.24
N SER A 192 11.43 -15.50 -5.97
CA SER A 192 11.73 -16.03 -4.64
C SER A 192 11.90 -14.91 -3.62
N ILE A 193 12.56 -13.82 -3.97
CA ILE A 193 12.73 -12.64 -3.09
C ILE A 193 11.37 -12.05 -2.69
N LEU A 194 10.44 -11.91 -3.64
CA LEU A 194 9.08 -11.39 -3.35
C LEU A 194 8.31 -12.33 -2.42
N THR A 195 8.40 -13.64 -2.66
CA THR A 195 7.75 -14.66 -1.82
C THR A 195 8.35 -14.68 -0.41
N ASN A 196 9.67 -14.60 -0.30
CA ASN A 196 10.40 -14.56 0.96
C ASN A 196 10.09 -13.29 1.75
N PHE A 197 9.97 -12.14 1.08
CA PHE A 197 9.57 -10.89 1.71
C PHE A 197 8.18 -11.00 2.35
N ARG A 198 7.20 -11.51 1.59
CA ARG A 198 5.84 -11.73 2.09
C ARG A 198 5.84 -12.69 3.28
N GLN A 199 6.55 -13.81 3.17
CA GLN A 199 6.64 -14.80 4.25
C GLN A 199 7.30 -14.19 5.50
N CYS A 200 8.38 -13.42 5.34
CA CYS A 200 9.04 -12.71 6.42
C CYS A 200 8.09 -11.79 7.18
N LEU A 201 7.27 -11.00 6.46
CA LEU A 201 6.25 -10.15 7.08
C LEU A 201 5.17 -10.97 7.80
N LYS A 202 4.67 -12.02 7.15
CA LYS A 202 3.67 -12.92 7.74
C LYS A 202 4.19 -13.52 9.04
N ASP A 203 5.42 -14.02 9.05
CA ASP A 203 6.04 -14.62 10.23
C ASP A 203 6.15 -13.61 11.36
N GLN A 204 6.58 -12.36 11.11
CA GLN A 204 6.63 -11.34 12.17
C GLN A 204 5.24 -10.98 12.70
N LEU A 205 4.22 -10.91 11.84
CA LEU A 205 2.84 -10.62 12.24
C LEU A 205 2.19 -11.78 13.00
N ASP A 206 2.54 -13.02 12.67
CA ASP A 206 2.01 -14.22 13.32
C ASP A 206 2.40 -14.30 14.80
N HIS A 207 3.65 -13.90 15.12
CA HIS A 207 4.09 -13.76 16.52
C HIS A 207 3.23 -12.78 17.34
N CYS A 208 2.51 -11.87 16.67
CA CYS A 208 1.63 -10.90 17.29
C CYS A 208 0.14 -11.23 17.13
N ASP A 209 -0.20 -12.43 16.62
CA ASP A 209 -1.58 -12.85 16.32
C ASP A 209 -2.30 -11.85 15.39
N LEU A 210 -1.56 -11.44 14.35
CA LEU A 210 -1.96 -10.44 13.35
C LEU A 210 -1.66 -10.91 11.92
N SER A 211 -1.39 -12.20 11.71
CA SER A 211 -1.08 -12.73 10.39
C SER A 211 -2.22 -12.55 9.39
N ASP A 212 -3.47 -12.41 9.84
CA ASP A 212 -4.62 -12.07 8.98
C ASP A 212 -4.48 -10.72 8.26
N ILE A 213 -3.69 -9.77 8.79
CA ILE A 213 -3.43 -8.49 8.12
C ILE A 213 -2.76 -8.72 6.77
N ILE A 214 -1.98 -9.80 6.62
CA ILE A 214 -1.32 -10.12 5.36
C ILE A 214 -2.34 -10.31 4.23
N SER A 215 -3.55 -10.80 4.53
CA SER A 215 -4.58 -11.03 3.52
C SER A 215 -5.05 -9.74 2.85
N ILE A 216 -5.03 -8.60 3.57
CA ILE A 216 -5.37 -7.29 3.01
C ILE A 216 -4.23 -6.79 2.10
N TYR A 217 -2.99 -7.03 2.50
CA TYR A 217 -1.80 -6.69 1.70
C TYR A 217 -1.66 -7.57 0.44
N ASP A 218 -2.07 -8.83 0.54
CA ASP A 218 -1.97 -9.80 -0.55
C ASP A 218 -2.80 -9.43 -1.77
N VAL A 219 -3.93 -8.74 -1.58
CA VAL A 219 -4.80 -8.31 -2.67
C VAL A 219 -4.04 -7.48 -3.71
N PRO A 220 -3.47 -6.31 -3.36
CA PRO A 220 -2.68 -5.52 -4.31
C PRO A 220 -1.39 -6.20 -4.75
N MET A 221 -0.74 -6.93 -3.86
CA MET A 221 0.51 -7.60 -4.20
C MET A 221 0.28 -8.67 -5.27
N ASN A 222 -0.74 -9.52 -5.11
CA ASN A 222 -1.08 -10.56 -6.07
C ASN A 222 -1.57 -9.97 -7.40
N ALA A 223 -2.30 -8.85 -7.38
CA ALA A 223 -2.70 -8.14 -8.59
C ALA A 223 -1.49 -7.72 -9.44
N MET A 224 -0.44 -7.17 -8.81
CA MET A 224 0.81 -6.84 -9.50
C MET A 224 1.58 -8.08 -9.94
N LEU A 225 1.75 -9.08 -9.05
CA LEU A 225 2.56 -10.27 -9.32
C LEU A 225 2.00 -11.12 -10.47
N ARG A 226 0.67 -11.15 -10.67
CA ARG A 226 0.03 -11.82 -11.81
C ARG A 226 0.43 -11.26 -13.17
N LEU A 227 0.92 -10.02 -13.22
CA LEU A 227 1.46 -9.41 -14.43
C LEU A 227 2.93 -9.79 -14.71
N THR A 228 3.51 -10.60 -13.84
CA THR A 228 4.91 -11.02 -13.91
C THR A 228 5.03 -12.54 -14.04
N PRO A 229 6.21 -13.06 -14.43
CA PRO A 229 6.52 -14.49 -14.35
C PRO A 229 6.30 -15.10 -12.94
N CYS A 230 6.21 -14.29 -11.88
CA CYS A 230 6.00 -14.77 -10.52
C CYS A 230 4.55 -15.19 -10.19
N GLY A 231 3.58 -14.88 -11.06
CA GLY A 231 2.15 -15.12 -10.80
C GLY A 231 1.78 -16.58 -10.51
N ASN A 232 2.50 -17.54 -11.08
CA ASN A 232 2.23 -18.97 -10.89
C ASN A 232 2.51 -19.47 -9.45
N HIS A 233 3.30 -18.75 -8.66
CA HIS A 233 3.64 -19.12 -7.27
C HIS A 233 2.62 -18.61 -6.24
N THR A 234 1.65 -17.80 -6.66
CA THR A 234 0.63 -17.20 -5.76
C THR A 234 -0.64 -18.05 -5.59
N GLU A 235 -0.93 -19.00 -6.48
CA GLU A 235 -2.13 -19.85 -6.41
C GLU A 235 -2.00 -21.02 -5.42
N GLU A 236 -0.79 -21.58 -5.23
CA GLU A 236 -0.57 -22.72 -4.32
C GLU A 236 -0.90 -22.41 -2.85
N GLN A 237 -0.98 -21.14 -2.45
CA GLN A 237 -1.37 -20.74 -1.09
C GLN A 237 -2.88 -20.51 -0.90
N GLN A 238 -3.67 -20.41 -1.97
CA GLN A 238 -5.14 -20.28 -1.83
C GLN A 238 -5.84 -21.62 -1.56
N VAL A 239 -5.22 -22.75 -1.93
CA VAL A 239 -5.81 -24.08 -1.75
C VAL A 239 -5.90 -24.49 -0.27
N GLY A 240 -5.05 -23.93 0.62
CA GLY A 240 -5.05 -24.26 2.05
C GLY A 240 -6.13 -23.59 2.91
N LEU A 241 -6.90 -22.63 2.38
CA LEU A 241 -7.95 -21.91 3.13
C LEU A 241 -9.38 -22.36 2.81
N ILE A 242 -9.57 -23.22 1.80
CA ILE A 242 -10.90 -23.66 1.36
C ILE A 242 -11.31 -25.00 2.00
N GLU A 243 -10.38 -25.84 2.46
CA GLU A 243 -10.72 -27.19 2.95
C GLU A 243 -11.25 -27.27 4.40
N SER A 244 -11.27 -26.19 5.17
CA SER A 244 -11.65 -26.28 6.60
C SER A 244 -13.15 -26.07 6.90
N ASN A 245 -14.04 -26.03 5.90
CA ASN A 245 -15.48 -25.81 6.11
C ASN A 245 -16.38 -26.82 5.38
N SER A 246 -15.94 -28.07 5.30
CA SER A 246 -16.83 -29.16 4.90
C SER A 246 -16.45 -30.40 5.68
N ILE A 247 -17.19 -30.69 6.75
CA ILE A 247 -17.58 -32.01 7.28
C ILE A 247 -18.05 -31.76 8.72
N VAL A 248 -19.37 -31.67 8.93
CA VAL A 248 -20.13 -32.51 9.87
C VAL A 248 -21.57 -32.58 9.35
N GLU A 249 -21.87 -33.56 8.51
CA GLU A 249 -23.16 -34.24 8.51
C GLU A 249 -22.87 -35.67 8.99
N VAL A 250 -23.40 -36.02 10.16
CA VAL A 250 -24.13 -37.25 10.56
C VAL A 250 -24.25 -37.23 12.09
#